data_AF-A0A535I7E9-F1
#
_entry.id   AF-A0A535I7E9-F1
#
_cell.length_a   1.000
_cell.length_b   1.000
_cell.length_c   1.000
_cell.angle_alpha   90.00
_cell.angle_beta   90.00
_cell.angle_gamma   90.00
#
_symmetry.space_group_name_H-M   'P 1'
#
loop_
_entity.id
_entity.type
_entity.pdbx_description
1 polymer ?
#
loop_
_entity_poly.entity_id
_entity_poly.type
_entity_poly.pdbx_seq_one_letter_code
_entity_poly.pdbx_strand_id
1 'polypeptide(L)'
;MSQSPSAAVGQVSADGQFRWDGAQWVPIPRGTREPTRWTRPMQLAAAGLLALEAVSSVATTLIFTNHDAVKKALASQGTQIPPNMNEDAYINFIIATAVGFVAFFAVIELIGAVGSYLGWRWIFWAVLVLMALGGLGAIFNLAALARPTATSPPVGVTIFQEILGVAAAAMFVWLLIGAIQHGPWAMKRPGPG
;
A
#
# COMPACT_ATOMS: atom_id res chain seq x y z
N MET A 1 7.96 23.00 -53.59
CA MET A 1 6.73 22.67 -52.83
C MET A 1 7.16 21.90 -51.60
N SER A 2 7.26 22.56 -50.45
CA SER A 2 7.59 21.93 -49.17
C SER A 2 6.31 21.29 -48.62
N GLN A 3 6.26 19.95 -48.60
CA GLN A 3 5.21 19.24 -47.88
C GLN A 3 5.40 19.52 -46.38
N SER A 4 4.52 20.34 -45.81
CA SER A 4 4.37 20.41 -44.35
C SER A 4 4.05 18.99 -43.86
N PRO A 5 4.76 18.46 -42.85
CA PRO A 5 4.41 17.16 -42.29
C PRO A 5 2.96 17.23 -41.82
N SER A 6 2.07 16.43 -42.42
CA SER A 6 0.69 16.31 -41.95
C SER A 6 0.75 15.82 -40.51
N ALA A 7 0.37 16.68 -39.56
CA ALA A 7 0.34 16.29 -38.16
C ALA A 7 -0.61 15.09 -37.98
N ALA A 8 -0.14 14.05 -37.30
CA ALA A 8 -0.98 12.88 -37.01
C ALA A 8 -2.00 13.23 -35.93
N VAL A 9 -3.22 12.71 -36.01
CA VAL A 9 -4.22 12.86 -34.93
C VAL A 9 -3.62 12.35 -33.62
N GLY A 10 -3.71 13.16 -32.57
CA GLY A 10 -3.11 12.87 -31.26
C GLY A 10 -1.65 13.31 -31.11
N GLN A 11 -1.01 13.82 -32.16
CA GLN A 11 0.32 14.41 -32.07
C GLN A 11 0.31 15.58 -31.09
N VAL A 12 1.27 15.58 -30.17
CA VAL A 12 1.48 16.67 -29.22
C VAL A 12 2.51 17.63 -29.79
N SER A 13 2.28 18.93 -29.61
CA SER A 13 3.19 19.98 -30.05
C SER A 13 4.55 19.87 -29.33
N ALA A 14 5.60 20.45 -29.93
CA ALA A 14 6.96 20.38 -29.39
C ALA A 14 7.08 21.01 -27.98
N ASP A 15 6.23 22.00 -27.68
CA ASP A 15 6.14 22.66 -26.38
C ASP A 15 5.20 21.95 -25.38
N GLY A 16 4.57 20.84 -25.78
CA GLY A 16 3.68 20.05 -24.93
C GLY A 16 2.34 20.70 -24.59
N GLN A 17 2.02 21.86 -25.17
CA GLN A 17 0.83 22.64 -24.79
C GLN A 17 -0.40 22.32 -25.62
N PHE A 18 -0.24 21.79 -26.83
CA PHE A 18 -1.33 21.55 -27.76
C PHE A 18 -1.32 20.11 -28.27
N ARG A 19 -2.50 19.60 -28.60
CA ARG A 19 -2.70 18.31 -29.25
C ARG A 19 -3.45 18.51 -30.57
N TRP A 20 -2.96 17.91 -31.64
CA TRP A 20 -3.63 17.91 -32.93
C TRP A 20 -4.85 16.99 -32.88
N ASP A 21 -6.04 17.52 -33.17
CA ASP A 21 -7.29 16.76 -33.20
C ASP A 21 -7.63 16.20 -34.60
N GLY A 22 -6.82 16.54 -35.62
CA GLY A 22 -7.07 16.21 -37.02
C GLY A 22 -7.45 17.41 -37.89
N ALA A 23 -7.87 18.52 -37.28
CA ALA A 23 -8.22 19.76 -37.96
C ALA A 23 -7.50 20.99 -37.39
N GLN A 24 -7.25 21.02 -36.08
CA GLN A 24 -6.61 22.13 -35.37
C GLN A 24 -5.79 21.68 -34.15
N TRP A 25 -4.92 22.56 -33.68
CA TRP A 25 -4.19 22.39 -32.43
C TRP A 25 -5.09 22.82 -31.25
N VAL A 26 -5.48 21.87 -30.41
CA VAL A 26 -6.33 22.10 -29.24
C VAL A 26 -5.48 22.15 -27.96
N PRO A 27 -5.69 23.13 -27.06
CA PRO A 27 -4.94 23.21 -25.81
C PRO A 27 -5.11 21.95 -24.95
N ILE A 28 -4.01 21.47 -24.37
CA ILE A 28 -4.05 20.37 -23.40
C ILE A 28 -4.31 20.97 -22.01
N PRO A 29 -5.37 20.53 -21.29
CA PRO A 29 -5.64 21.02 -19.95
C PRO A 29 -4.44 20.82 -19.02
N ARG A 30 -4.13 21.86 -18.23
CA ARG A 30 -3.02 21.81 -17.27
C ARG A 30 -3.20 20.65 -16.30
N GLY A 31 -2.11 19.93 -16.05
CA GLY A 31 -2.13 18.78 -15.13
C GLY A 31 -2.65 17.48 -15.74
N THR A 32 -3.04 17.46 -17.01
CA THR A 32 -3.30 16.21 -17.74
C THR A 32 -2.06 15.31 -17.67
N ARG A 33 -2.29 14.01 -17.48
CA ARG A 33 -1.24 12.99 -17.51
C ARG A 33 -1.74 11.78 -18.28
N GLU A 34 -0.83 11.09 -18.93
CA GLU A 34 -1.14 9.92 -19.74
C GLU A 34 -0.65 8.65 -19.05
N PRO A 35 -1.45 7.58 -19.05
CA PRO A 35 -1.00 6.29 -18.54
C PRO A 35 0.15 5.77 -19.40
N THR A 36 1.14 5.19 -18.75
CA THR A 36 2.18 4.41 -19.42
C THR A 36 1.84 2.92 -19.35
N ARG A 37 2.65 2.08 -19.97
CA ARG A 37 2.55 0.62 -19.82
C ARG A 37 2.65 0.14 -18.36
N TRP A 38 3.17 0.96 -17.45
CA TRP A 38 3.32 0.60 -16.03
C TRP A 38 2.13 1.04 -15.17
N THR A 39 1.32 2.01 -15.61
CA THR A 39 0.26 2.60 -14.78
C THR A 39 -0.75 1.56 -14.30
N ARG A 40 -1.38 0.84 -15.23
CA ARG A 40 -2.40 -0.17 -14.90
C ARG A 40 -1.87 -1.34 -14.05
N PRO A 41 -0.77 -2.01 -14.42
CA PRO A 41 -0.29 -3.14 -13.61
C PRO A 41 0.14 -2.69 -12.21
N MET A 42 0.74 -1.51 -12.06
CA MET A 42 1.12 -0.96 -10.76
C MET A 42 -0.10 -0.63 -9.88
N GLN A 43 -1.15 -0.03 -10.46
CA GLN A 43 -2.41 0.25 -9.76
C GLN A 43 -3.10 -1.03 -9.28
N LEU A 44 -3.16 -2.07 -10.12
CA LEU A 44 -3.79 -3.35 -9.79
C LEU A 44 -2.98 -4.12 -8.75
N ALA A 45 -1.65 -4.14 -8.87
CA ALA A 45 -0.78 -4.79 -7.90
C ALA A 45 -0.88 -4.14 -6.52
N ALA A 46 -0.83 -2.81 -6.46
CA ALA A 46 -1.01 -2.06 -5.22
C ALA A 46 -2.41 -2.30 -4.62
N ALA A 47 -3.47 -2.27 -5.43
CA ALA A 47 -4.83 -2.52 -4.97
C ALA A 47 -5.01 -3.93 -4.43
N GLY A 48 -4.51 -4.94 -5.14
CA GLY A 48 -4.60 -6.34 -4.74
C GLY A 48 -3.82 -6.61 -3.46
N LEU A 49 -2.62 -6.05 -3.33
CA LEU A 49 -1.79 -6.24 -2.14
C LEU A 49 -2.42 -5.58 -0.90
N LEU A 50 -2.88 -4.32 -1.00
CA LEU A 50 -3.55 -3.64 0.10
C LEU A 50 -4.82 -4.36 0.55
N ALA A 51 -5.63 -4.84 -0.41
CA ALA A 51 -6.83 -5.61 -0.07
C ALA A 51 -6.48 -6.93 0.63
N LEU A 52 -5.42 -7.61 0.17
CA LEU A 52 -4.94 -8.84 0.78
C LEU A 52 -4.38 -8.62 2.19
N GLU A 53 -3.61 -7.56 2.40
CA GLU A 53 -3.09 -7.16 3.72
C GLU A 53 -4.23 -6.86 4.70
N ALA A 54 -5.22 -6.06 4.27
CA ALA A 54 -6.39 -5.72 5.10
C ALA A 54 -7.19 -6.96 5.53
N VAL A 55 -7.44 -7.88 4.59
CA VAL A 55 -8.17 -9.11 4.90
C VAL A 55 -7.34 -10.01 5.83
N SER A 56 -6.05 -10.14 5.55
CA SER A 56 -5.15 -11.02 6.31
C SER A 56 -4.92 -10.51 7.73
N SER A 57 -4.79 -9.20 7.92
CA SER A 57 -4.61 -8.57 9.23
C SER A 57 -5.86 -8.77 10.09
N VAL A 58 -7.04 -8.46 9.57
CA VAL A 58 -8.32 -8.67 10.25
C VAL A 58 -8.53 -10.14 10.58
N ALA A 59 -8.31 -11.06 9.62
CA ALA A 59 -8.49 -12.49 9.86
C ALA A 59 -7.54 -13.01 10.95
N THR A 60 -6.26 -12.61 10.91
CA THR A 60 -5.27 -13.03 11.91
C THR A 60 -5.65 -12.52 13.30
N THR A 61 -6.06 -11.26 13.41
CA THR A 61 -6.48 -10.68 14.69
C THR A 61 -7.72 -11.38 15.25
N LEU A 62 -8.74 -11.62 14.44
CA LEU A 62 -9.95 -12.30 14.90
C LEU A 62 -9.71 -13.76 15.33
N ILE A 63 -8.76 -14.45 14.71
CA ILE A 63 -8.45 -15.85 15.01
C ILE A 63 -7.50 -15.98 16.21
N PHE A 64 -6.46 -15.15 16.28
CA PHE A 64 -5.33 -15.36 17.20
C PHE A 64 -5.24 -14.35 18.35
N THR A 65 -5.95 -13.23 18.29
CA THR A 65 -6.00 -12.25 19.39
C THR A 65 -7.12 -12.61 20.36
N ASN A 66 -6.82 -13.52 21.28
CA ASN A 66 -7.73 -13.96 22.33
C ASN A 66 -7.10 -13.81 23.72
N HIS A 67 -7.90 -14.08 24.75
CA HIS A 67 -7.50 -13.90 26.16
C HIS A 67 -6.23 -14.69 26.52
N ASP A 68 -6.16 -15.95 26.12
CA ASP A 68 -5.02 -16.83 26.40
C ASP A 68 -3.74 -16.36 25.70
N ALA A 69 -3.85 -15.91 24.45
CA ALA A 69 -2.73 -15.38 23.68
C ALA A 69 -2.16 -14.11 24.33
N VAL A 70 -3.03 -13.19 24.77
CA VAL A 70 -2.59 -11.97 25.46
C VAL A 70 -1.99 -12.29 26.82
N LYS A 71 -2.60 -13.19 27.61
CA LYS A 71 -2.06 -13.62 28.90
C LYS A 71 -0.66 -14.25 28.76
N LYS A 72 -0.48 -15.12 27.76
CA LYS A 72 0.83 -15.71 27.43
C LYS A 72 1.83 -14.63 27.03
N ALA A 73 1.42 -13.65 26.22
CA ALA A 73 2.28 -12.54 25.82
C ALA A 73 2.72 -11.68 27.01
N LEU A 74 1.81 -11.31 27.91
CA LEU A 74 2.11 -10.54 29.13
C LEU A 74 3.09 -11.28 30.05
N ALA A 75 2.86 -12.56 30.28
CA ALA A 75 3.75 -13.40 31.07
C ALA A 75 5.16 -13.47 30.46
N SER A 76 5.26 -13.58 29.13
CA SER A 76 6.55 -13.61 28.42
C SER A 76 7.34 -12.30 28.50
N GLN A 77 6.65 -11.16 28.59
CA GLN A 77 7.25 -9.84 28.69
C GLN A 77 7.53 -9.41 30.14
N GLY A 78 7.13 -10.23 31.13
CA GLY A 78 7.22 -9.87 32.54
C GLY A 78 6.36 -8.65 32.92
N THR A 79 5.33 -8.36 32.12
CA THR A 79 4.45 -7.20 32.34
C THR A 79 3.60 -7.43 33.58
N GLN A 80 3.71 -6.53 34.55
CA GLN A 80 2.86 -6.54 35.74
C GLN A 80 1.54 -5.83 35.45
N ILE A 81 0.43 -6.45 35.85
CA ILE A 81 -0.90 -5.86 35.70
C ILE A 81 -1.00 -4.67 36.67
N PRO A 82 -1.51 -3.51 36.24
CA PRO A 82 -1.70 -2.36 37.12
C PRO A 82 -2.51 -2.74 38.38
N PRO A 83 -2.07 -2.32 39.58
CA PRO A 83 -2.64 -2.79 40.85
C PRO A 83 -4.10 -2.37 41.08
N ASN A 84 -4.60 -1.38 40.33
CA ASN A 84 -5.97 -0.88 40.38
C ASN A 84 -6.90 -1.47 39.30
N MET A 85 -6.42 -2.42 38.51
CA MET A 85 -7.18 -3.02 37.41
C MET A 85 -7.25 -4.54 37.56
N ASN A 86 -8.44 -5.11 37.39
CA ASN A 86 -8.58 -6.57 37.31
C ASN A 86 -7.90 -7.11 36.03
N GLU A 87 -7.35 -8.32 36.09
CA GLU A 87 -6.69 -9.02 34.98
C GLU A 87 -7.56 -9.04 33.72
N ASP A 88 -8.83 -9.45 33.85
CA ASP A 88 -9.76 -9.53 32.72
C ASP A 88 -10.01 -8.16 32.08
N ALA A 89 -10.10 -7.10 32.90
CA ALA A 89 -10.32 -5.74 32.40
C ALA A 89 -9.10 -5.24 31.61
N TYR A 90 -7.90 -5.54 32.08
CA TYR A 90 -6.66 -5.18 31.41
C TYR A 90 -6.48 -5.94 30.08
N ILE A 91 -6.75 -7.24 30.07
CA ILE A 91 -6.64 -8.06 28.85
C ILE A 91 -7.70 -7.64 27.82
N ASN A 92 -8.95 -7.42 28.24
CA ASN A 92 -10.00 -6.94 27.34
C ASN A 92 -9.65 -5.57 26.73
N PHE A 93 -9.03 -4.67 27.51
CA PHE A 93 -8.55 -3.40 27.00
C PHE A 93 -7.47 -3.57 25.92
N ILE A 94 -6.50 -4.47 26.13
CA ILE A 94 -5.47 -4.79 25.13
C ILE A 94 -6.10 -5.34 23.86
N ILE A 95 -7.01 -6.30 23.97
CA ILE A 95 -7.69 -6.91 22.81
C ILE A 95 -8.49 -5.84 22.06
N ALA A 96 -9.29 -5.03 22.76
CA ALA A 96 -10.08 -3.97 22.16
C ALA A 96 -9.20 -2.94 21.43
N THR A 97 -8.06 -2.59 22.03
CA THR A 97 -7.08 -1.70 21.40
C THR A 97 -6.49 -2.33 20.14
N ALA A 98 -6.06 -3.59 20.20
CA ALA A 98 -5.50 -4.30 19.05
C ALA A 98 -6.51 -4.41 17.90
N VAL A 99 -7.76 -4.80 18.20
CA VAL A 99 -8.85 -4.87 17.22
C VAL A 99 -9.17 -3.50 16.63
N GLY A 100 -9.23 -2.45 17.46
CA GLY A 100 -9.47 -1.08 17.00
C GLY A 100 -8.39 -0.57 16.05
N PHE A 101 -7.12 -0.83 16.37
CA PHE A 101 -5.99 -0.49 15.50
C PHE A 101 -6.07 -1.23 14.16
N VAL A 102 -6.34 -2.54 14.17
CA VAL A 102 -6.43 -3.35 12.94
C VAL A 102 -7.61 -2.91 12.09
N ALA A 103 -8.77 -2.66 12.69
CA ALA A 103 -9.94 -2.15 11.98
C ALA A 103 -9.66 -0.78 11.33
N PHE A 104 -8.98 0.12 12.06
CA PHE A 104 -8.59 1.44 11.53
C PHE A 104 -7.67 1.33 10.31
N PHE A 105 -6.60 0.53 10.41
CA PHE A 105 -5.67 0.33 9.30
C PHE A 105 -6.31 -0.40 8.12
N ALA A 106 -7.12 -1.43 8.36
CA ALA A 106 -7.84 -2.15 7.31
C ALA A 106 -8.76 -1.20 6.50
N VAL A 107 -9.44 -0.26 7.14
CA VAL A 107 -10.24 0.75 6.43
C VAL A 107 -9.37 1.64 5.55
N ILE A 108 -8.23 2.10 6.06
CA ILE A 108 -7.27 2.92 5.29
C ILE A 108 -6.71 2.15 4.10
N GLU A 109 -6.34 0.88 4.29
CA GLU A 109 -5.83 0.00 3.24
C GLU A 109 -6.89 -0.25 2.17
N LEU A 110 -8.15 -0.47 2.54
CA LEU A 110 -9.25 -0.63 1.58
C LEU A 110 -9.51 0.66 0.79
N ILE A 111 -9.47 1.83 1.44
CA ILE A 111 -9.55 3.12 0.73
C ILE A 111 -8.37 3.28 -0.23
N GLY A 112 -7.16 2.91 0.21
CA GLY A 112 -5.96 2.88 -0.60
C GLY A 112 -6.11 1.94 -1.80
N ALA A 113 -6.72 0.77 -1.61
CA ALA A 113 -6.94 -0.21 -2.66
C ALA A 113 -7.92 0.30 -3.73
N VAL A 114 -9.08 0.83 -3.30
CA VAL A 114 -10.06 1.46 -4.20
C VAL A 114 -9.44 2.65 -4.94
N GLY A 115 -8.71 3.49 -4.21
CA GLY A 115 -8.00 4.63 -4.77
C GLY A 115 -6.94 4.28 -5.80
N SER A 116 -6.19 3.22 -5.54
CA SER A 116 -5.20 2.67 -6.47
C SER A 116 -5.88 2.17 -7.74
N TYR A 117 -6.95 1.38 -7.59
CA TYR A 117 -7.73 0.87 -8.72
C TYR A 117 -8.32 1.98 -9.59
N LEU A 118 -8.84 3.04 -8.97
CA LEU A 118 -9.40 4.22 -9.64
C LEU A 118 -8.33 5.21 -10.12
N GLY A 119 -7.07 5.01 -9.76
CA GLY A 119 -5.94 5.87 -10.17
C GLY A 119 -5.92 7.25 -9.53
N TRP A 120 -6.44 7.40 -8.31
CA TRP A 120 -6.44 8.68 -7.59
C TRP A 120 -5.01 9.13 -7.28
N ARG A 121 -4.62 10.28 -7.82
CA ARG A 121 -3.23 10.77 -7.78
C ARG A 121 -2.72 11.10 -6.40
N TRP A 122 -3.59 11.53 -5.48
CA TRP A 122 -3.19 11.83 -4.11
C TRP A 122 -3.00 10.55 -3.29
N ILE A 123 -3.81 9.50 -3.56
CA ILE A 123 -3.68 8.19 -2.89
C ILE A 123 -2.35 7.54 -3.21
N PHE A 124 -1.76 7.80 -4.38
CA PHE A 124 -0.41 7.33 -4.70
C PHE A 124 0.59 7.55 -3.55
N TRP A 125 0.58 8.74 -2.94
CA TRP A 125 1.51 9.08 -1.87
C TRP A 125 1.19 8.36 -0.56
N ALA A 126 -0.10 8.23 -0.23
CA ALA A 126 -0.54 7.45 0.92
C ALA A 126 -0.12 5.97 0.76
N VAL A 127 -0.37 5.38 -0.41
CA VAL A 127 0.01 4.00 -0.73
C VAL A 127 1.52 3.82 -0.70
N LEU A 128 2.29 4.77 -1.23
CA LEU A 128 3.76 4.72 -1.15
C LEU A 128 4.23 4.63 0.30
N VAL A 129 3.65 5.41 1.21
CA VAL A 129 3.96 5.36 2.65
C VAL A 129 3.51 4.04 3.28
N LEU A 130 2.30 3.57 2.97
CA LEU A 130 1.80 2.29 3.47
C LEU A 130 2.69 1.12 3.04
N MET A 131 3.11 1.08 1.78
CA MET A 131 4.03 0.05 1.27
C MET A 131 5.40 0.11 1.95
N ALA A 132 5.90 1.32 2.26
CA ALA A 132 7.14 1.47 3.03
C ALA A 132 7.00 0.92 4.46
N LEU A 133 5.91 1.26 5.15
CA LEU A 133 5.63 0.81 6.51
C LEU A 133 5.39 -0.71 6.57
N GLY A 134 4.61 -1.26 5.63
CA GLY A 134 4.39 -2.70 5.50
C GLY A 134 5.70 -3.45 5.23
N GLY A 135 6.56 -2.90 4.37
CA GLY A 135 7.89 -3.45 4.09
C GLY A 135 8.82 -3.45 5.32
N LEU A 136 8.75 -2.43 6.17
CA LEU A 136 9.51 -2.40 7.42
C LEU A 136 9.04 -3.48 8.41
N GLY A 137 7.75 -3.82 8.40
CA GLY A 137 7.19 -4.91 9.22
C GLY A 137 7.86 -6.26 8.97
N ALA A 138 8.27 -6.53 7.73
CA ALA A 138 9.00 -7.75 7.35
C ALA A 138 10.33 -7.88 8.13
N ILE A 139 11.10 -6.79 8.16
CA ILE A 139 12.41 -6.74 8.82
C ILE A 139 12.28 -7.07 10.32
N PHE A 140 11.21 -6.64 10.99
CA PHE A 140 10.99 -6.91 12.40
C PHE A 140 10.49 -8.33 12.68
N ASN A 141 9.71 -8.93 11.78
CA ASN A 141 9.16 -10.28 11.93
C ASN A 141 10.20 -11.40 11.73
N LEU A 142 11.26 -11.14 10.98
CA LEU A 142 12.43 -12.03 10.87
C LEU A 142 13.05 -12.37 12.23
N ALA A 143 13.06 -11.41 13.16
CA ALA A 143 13.56 -11.63 14.52
C ALA A 143 12.64 -12.56 15.35
N ALA A 144 11.33 -12.56 15.06
CA ALA A 144 10.36 -13.45 15.71
C ALA A 144 10.49 -14.90 15.22
N LEU A 145 10.82 -15.11 13.92
CA LEU A 145 11.10 -16.44 13.37
C LEU A 145 12.34 -17.09 13.99
N ALA A 146 13.32 -16.30 14.44
CA ALA A 146 14.50 -16.79 15.14
C ALA A 146 14.21 -17.27 16.58
N ARG A 147 13.00 -17.02 17.13
CA ARG A 147 12.57 -17.44 18.48
C ARG A 147 11.16 -18.07 18.47
N PRO A 148 11.00 -19.29 17.93
CA PRO A 148 9.69 -19.88 17.64
C PRO A 148 8.85 -20.27 18.87
N THR A 149 9.43 -20.31 20.06
CA THR A 149 8.73 -20.77 21.29
C THR A 149 7.86 -19.71 21.95
N ALA A 150 7.92 -18.45 21.49
CA ALA A 150 7.18 -17.32 22.08
C ALA A 150 5.97 -16.84 21.23
N THR A 151 5.78 -17.35 20.02
CA THR A 151 4.92 -16.71 19.02
C THR A 151 3.48 -17.24 19.03
N SER A 152 2.55 -16.35 19.32
CA SER A 152 1.19 -16.36 18.74
C SER A 152 1.19 -15.17 17.77
N PRO A 153 1.00 -15.36 16.45
CA PRO A 153 0.38 -16.48 15.73
C PRO A 153 1.33 -17.65 15.37
N PRO A 154 0.80 -18.79 14.84
CA PRO A 154 1.59 -19.95 14.40
C PRO A 154 2.62 -19.61 13.31
N VAL A 155 3.73 -20.36 13.28
CA VAL A 155 4.86 -20.13 12.36
C VAL A 155 4.45 -19.99 10.89
N GLY A 156 3.48 -20.80 10.41
CA GLY A 156 2.99 -20.72 9.04
C GLY A 156 2.32 -19.37 8.72
N VAL A 157 1.58 -18.80 9.67
CA VAL A 157 0.97 -17.47 9.55
C VAL A 157 2.05 -16.39 9.56
N THR A 158 3.06 -16.51 10.43
CA THR A 158 4.21 -15.59 10.47
C THR A 158 4.95 -15.57 9.13
N ILE A 159 5.21 -16.74 8.53
CA ILE A 159 5.85 -16.84 7.21
C ILE A 159 5.00 -16.18 6.13
N PHE A 160 3.69 -16.40 6.15
CA PHE A 160 2.79 -15.77 5.18
C PHE A 160 2.80 -14.24 5.30
N GLN A 161 2.76 -13.70 6.53
CA GLN A 161 2.87 -12.27 6.78
C GLN A 161 4.22 -11.71 6.33
N GLU A 162 5.30 -12.47 6.50
CA GLU A 162 6.63 -12.10 6.02
C GLU A 162 6.67 -11.96 4.49
N ILE A 163 6.03 -12.90 3.77
CA ILE A 163 5.91 -12.84 2.31
C ILE A 163 5.15 -11.58 1.88
N LEU A 164 4.08 -11.22 2.59
CA LEU A 164 3.35 -9.97 2.31
C LEU A 164 4.22 -8.74 2.56
N GLY A 165 4.98 -8.71 3.66
CA GLY A 165 5.92 -7.63 3.95
C GLY A 165 7.01 -7.48 2.87
N VAL A 166 7.57 -8.59 2.39
CA VAL A 166 8.52 -8.56 1.25
C VAL A 166 7.85 -8.06 -0.02
N ALA A 167 6.61 -8.48 -0.30
CA ALA A 167 5.84 -7.98 -1.43
C ALA A 167 5.55 -6.46 -1.32
N ALA A 168 5.26 -5.96 -0.12
CA ALA A 168 5.07 -4.54 0.17
C ALA A 168 6.36 -3.75 -0.07
N ALA A 169 7.51 -4.25 0.38
CA ALA A 169 8.81 -3.64 0.10
C ALA A 169 9.13 -3.61 -1.41
N ALA A 170 8.85 -4.69 -2.13
CA ALA A 170 9.01 -4.73 -3.58
C ALA A 170 8.08 -3.73 -4.29
N MET A 171 6.82 -3.64 -3.86
CA MET A 171 5.87 -2.64 -4.37
C MET A 171 6.33 -1.21 -4.08
N PHE A 172 6.85 -0.94 -2.88
CA PHE A 172 7.40 0.36 -2.52
C PHE A 172 8.50 0.78 -3.50
N VAL A 173 9.46 -0.10 -3.77
CA VAL A 173 10.54 0.15 -4.74
C VAL A 173 9.96 0.39 -6.14
N TRP A 174 9.00 -0.41 -6.58
CA TRP A 174 8.40 -0.25 -7.91
C TRP A 174 7.64 1.08 -8.04
N LEU A 175 6.84 1.46 -7.04
CA LEU A 175 6.14 2.75 -6.98
C LEU A 175 7.13 3.92 -6.99
N LEU A 176 8.23 3.82 -6.25
CA LEU A 176 9.27 4.85 -6.19
C LEU A 176 9.95 5.05 -7.56
N ILE A 177 10.32 3.95 -8.23
CA ILE A 177 10.88 4.00 -9.60
C ILE A 177 9.87 4.64 -10.55
N GLY A 178 8.59 4.24 -10.48
CA GLY A 178 7.51 4.81 -11.28
C GLY A 178 7.36 6.32 -11.06
N ALA A 179 7.40 6.76 -9.80
CA ALA A 179 7.34 8.18 -9.42
C ALA A 179 8.50 9.00 -9.95
N ILE A 180 9.73 8.47 -9.89
CA ILE A 180 10.93 9.17 -10.34
C ILE A 180 10.96 9.27 -11.87
N GLN A 181 10.64 8.18 -12.58
CA GLN A 181 10.75 8.14 -14.04
C GLN A 181 9.59 8.83 -14.76
N HIS A 182 8.36 8.73 -14.24
CA HIS A 182 7.16 9.21 -14.94
C HIS A 182 6.29 10.11 -14.04
N GLY A 183 6.26 9.82 -12.74
CA GLY A 183 5.46 10.51 -11.73
C GLY A 183 4.40 9.59 -11.08
N PRO A 184 3.45 10.15 -10.31
CA PRO A 184 2.47 9.36 -9.58
C PRO A 184 1.72 8.38 -10.49
N TRP A 185 1.59 7.13 -10.03
CA TRP A 185 1.04 6.00 -10.80
C TRP A 185 1.72 5.75 -12.15
N ALA A 186 3.01 6.08 -12.27
CA ALA A 186 3.78 6.00 -13.50
C ALA A 186 3.11 6.72 -14.69
N MET A 187 2.33 7.78 -14.44
CA MET A 187 1.66 8.55 -15.50
C MET A 187 2.55 9.71 -15.95
N LYS A 188 2.84 9.82 -17.25
CA LYS A 188 3.72 10.85 -17.81
C LYS A 188 3.00 12.14 -18.15
N ARG A 189 3.73 13.24 -18.32
CA ARG A 189 3.18 14.48 -18.89
C ARG A 189 2.96 14.31 -20.41
N PRO A 190 1.95 14.96 -20.99
CA PRO A 190 1.73 14.97 -22.44
C PRO A 190 2.92 15.64 -23.14
N GLY A 191 3.33 15.09 -24.29
CA GLY A 191 4.42 15.62 -25.10
C GLY A 191 5.67 14.73 -25.15
N PRO A 192 6.70 15.14 -25.91
CA PRO A 192 8.00 14.49 -25.85
C PRO A 192 8.56 14.71 -24.45
N GLY A 193 8.64 13.62 -23.68
CA GLY A 193 9.27 13.58 -22.36
C GLY A 193 10.78 13.53 -22.46
#